data_AF-A0A6F9D9P4-F1
#
_entry.id   AF-A0A6F9D9P4-F1
#
_cell.length_a   1.000
_cell.length_b   1.000
_cell.length_c   1.000
_cell.angle_alpha   90.00
_cell.angle_beta   90.00
_cell.angle_gamma   90.00
#
_symmetry.space_group_name_H-M   'P 1'
#
loop_
_entity.id
_entity.type
_entity.pdbx_description
1 polymer ?
#
loop_
_entity_poly.entity_id
_entity_poly.type
_entity_poly.pdbx_seq_one_letter_code
_entity_poly.pdbx_strand_id
1 'polypeptide(L)'
;MWAVGCILTELLLRVPFLPGDSDLDQLSKIFETLGTPTEAMWPGMTQLPDYIVFKDFPGIPLSQCFSAATDDLLELISGLLRYNPVMRLTASQALQLPFFANFPPPTPSKKLPLPASCASQLAKDLQRKKAGTKRKGDKDVDMGGLAKRLVF
;
A
#
# COMPACT_ATOMS: atom_id res chain seq x y z
N MET A 1 3.30 -0.81 9.73
CA MET A 1 4.15 0.13 8.96
C MET A 1 5.30 -0.58 8.26
N TRP A 2 6.10 -1.42 8.93
CA TRP A 2 7.12 -2.24 8.26
C TRP A 2 6.57 -3.04 7.07
N ALA A 3 5.48 -3.78 7.27
CA ALA A 3 4.82 -4.52 6.20
C ALA A 3 4.35 -3.63 5.02
N VAL A 4 3.96 -2.37 5.27
CA VAL A 4 3.61 -1.42 4.21
C VAL A 4 4.85 -1.05 3.39
N GLY A 5 6.00 -0.86 4.06
CA GLY A 5 7.30 -0.73 3.40
C GLY A 5 7.60 -1.92 2.49
N CYS A 6 7.45 -3.16 3.00
CA CYS A 6 7.66 -4.37 2.19
C CYS A 6 6.73 -4.44 0.97
N ILE A 7 5.44 -4.13 1.14
CA ILE A 7 4.47 -4.10 0.02
C ILE A 7 4.87 -3.06 -1.03
N LEU A 8 5.28 -1.87 -0.59
CA LEU A 8 5.69 -0.80 -1.49
C LEU A 8 6.95 -1.19 -2.28
N THR A 9 7.95 -1.77 -1.60
CA THR A 9 9.18 -2.24 -2.26
C THR A 9 8.91 -3.41 -3.21
N GLU A 10 8.04 -4.35 -2.85
CA GLU A 10 7.63 -5.45 -3.72
C GLU A 10 6.84 -4.94 -4.95
N LEU A 11 6.03 -3.90 -4.79
CA LEU A 11 5.32 -3.27 -5.92
C LEU A 11 6.30 -2.68 -6.95
N LEU A 12 7.44 -2.15 -6.49
CA LEU A 12 8.52 -1.63 -7.35
C LEU A 12 9.30 -2.76 -8.03
N LEU A 13 9.65 -3.82 -7.28
CA LEU A 13 10.48 -4.91 -7.77
C LEU A 13 9.72 -5.96 -8.59
N ARG A 14 8.40 -6.07 -8.40
CA ARG A 14 7.53 -7.13 -8.96
C ARG A 14 7.90 -8.55 -8.53
N VAL A 15 8.77 -8.68 -7.54
CA VAL A 15 9.16 -9.91 -6.87
C VAL A 15 9.19 -9.67 -5.36
N PRO A 16 9.01 -10.72 -4.53
CA PRO A 16 9.09 -10.58 -3.08
C PRO A 16 10.39 -9.90 -2.65
N PHE A 17 10.28 -8.84 -1.86
CA PHE A 17 11.45 -8.04 -1.46
C PHE A 17 12.40 -8.79 -0.51
N LEU A 18 11.84 -9.51 0.47
CA LEU A 18 12.60 -10.23 1.50
C LEU A 18 12.01 -11.64 1.68
N PRO A 19 12.23 -12.58 0.76
CA PRO A 19 11.59 -13.89 0.78
C PRO A 19 12.30 -14.85 1.74
N GLY A 20 11.99 -14.83 3.03
CA GLY A 20 12.56 -15.77 4.01
C GLY A 20 11.78 -17.10 4.11
N ASP A 21 12.50 -18.21 4.31
CA ASP A 21 11.92 -19.55 4.48
C ASP A 21 11.74 -19.95 5.97
N SER A 22 12.32 -19.18 6.88
CA SER A 22 12.20 -19.31 8.35
C SER A 22 12.46 -17.96 9.02
N ASP A 23 12.18 -17.82 10.31
CA ASP A 23 12.42 -16.55 11.03
C ASP A 23 13.91 -16.13 10.99
N LEU A 24 14.82 -17.09 11.11
CA LEU A 24 16.27 -16.81 11.08
C LEU A 24 16.76 -16.45 9.66
N ASP A 25 16.21 -17.11 8.64
CA ASP A 25 16.49 -16.77 7.24
C ASP A 25 15.89 -15.39 6.88
N GLN A 26 14.67 -15.10 7.34
CA GLN A 26 14.01 -13.82 7.15
C GLN A 26 14.83 -12.66 7.75
N LEU A 27 15.35 -12.83 8.97
CA LEU A 27 16.24 -11.85 9.60
C LEU A 27 17.56 -11.71 8.84
N SER A 28 18.15 -12.82 8.39
CA SER A 28 19.37 -12.79 7.57
C SER A 28 19.16 -11.95 6.30
N LYS A 29 18.06 -12.15 5.57
CA LYS A 29 17.74 -11.38 4.35
C LYS A 29 17.50 -9.91 4.63
N ILE A 30 16.85 -9.60 5.76
CA ILE A 30 16.65 -8.21 6.21
C ILE A 30 18.00 -7.54 6.41
N PHE A 31 18.92 -8.15 7.18
CA PHE A 31 20.21 -7.55 7.50
C PHE A 31 21.17 -7.49 6.31
N GLU A 32 21.17 -8.50 5.44
CA GLU A 32 21.94 -8.47 4.19
C GLU A 32 21.52 -7.30 3.29
N THR A 33 20.22 -7.01 3.23
CA THR A 33 19.67 -5.96 2.36
C THR A 33 19.75 -4.58 2.99
N LEU A 34 19.31 -4.42 4.24
CA LEU A 34 19.15 -3.13 4.92
C LEU A 34 20.30 -2.80 5.88
N GLY A 35 21.23 -3.73 6.08
CA GLY A 35 22.34 -3.64 7.04
C GLY A 35 21.93 -4.13 8.43
N THR A 36 22.91 -4.56 9.22
CA THR A 36 22.68 -4.99 10.60
C THR A 36 22.47 -3.74 11.48
N PRO A 37 21.36 -3.64 12.25
CA PRO A 37 21.13 -2.49 13.11
C PRO A 37 22.18 -2.44 14.22
N THR A 38 22.53 -1.23 14.63
CA THR A 38 23.39 -0.98 15.78
C THR A 38 22.56 -0.45 16.95
N GLU A 39 23.11 -0.53 18.17
CA GLU A 39 22.49 0.09 19.36
C GLU A 39 22.28 1.60 19.22
N ALA A 40 23.07 2.28 18.37
CA ALA A 40 22.84 3.69 18.05
C ALA A 40 21.58 3.90 17.18
N MET A 41 21.28 2.97 16.26
CA MET A 41 20.10 3.02 15.39
C MET A 41 18.84 2.53 16.11
N TRP A 42 18.97 1.48 16.93
CA TRP A 42 17.89 0.90 17.72
C TRP A 42 18.36 0.61 19.15
N PRO A 43 18.29 1.62 20.04
CA PRO A 43 18.67 1.44 21.44
C PRO A 43 17.81 0.37 22.12
N GLY A 44 18.47 -0.54 22.83
CA GLY A 44 17.84 -1.66 23.54
C GLY A 44 17.54 -2.88 22.68
N MET A 45 17.96 -2.92 21.41
CA MET A 45 17.71 -4.07 20.53
C MET A 45 18.33 -5.37 21.07
N THR A 46 19.51 -5.28 21.70
CA THR A 46 20.21 -6.44 22.28
C THR A 46 19.51 -7.01 23.52
N GLN A 47 18.54 -6.28 24.08
CA GLN A 47 17.79 -6.68 25.28
C GLN A 47 16.43 -7.33 24.93
N LEU A 48 16.10 -7.45 23.65
CA LEU A 48 14.84 -8.05 23.22
C LEU A 48 14.79 -9.54 23.55
N PRO A 49 13.60 -10.08 23.87
CA PRO A 49 13.39 -11.52 23.91
C PRO A 49 13.81 -12.14 22.58
N ASP A 50 14.48 -13.29 22.64
CA ASP A 50 14.96 -14.04 21.48
C ASP A 50 15.94 -13.29 20.58
N TYR A 51 16.58 -12.22 21.09
CA TYR A 51 17.67 -11.56 20.39
C TYR A 51 18.83 -12.55 20.17
N ILE A 52 19.25 -12.64 18.91
CA ILE A 52 20.45 -13.39 18.52
C ILE A 52 21.40 -12.47 17.78
N VAL A 53 22.69 -12.73 17.96
CA VAL A 53 23.75 -11.96 17.28
C VAL A 53 23.87 -12.47 15.84
N PHE A 54 23.77 -11.54 14.89
CA PHE A 54 24.01 -11.80 13.47
C PHE A 54 25.38 -11.30 13.04
N LYS A 55 25.82 -11.72 11.86
CA LYS A 55 26.97 -11.10 11.19
C LYS A 55 26.64 -9.63 10.88
N ASP A 56 27.66 -8.77 10.96
CA ASP A 56 27.52 -7.39 10.53
C ASP A 56 27.50 -7.28 9.01
N PHE A 57 26.40 -6.71 8.51
CA PHE A 57 26.21 -6.38 7.10
C PHE A 57 26.15 -4.86 6.93
N PRO A 58 26.86 -4.28 5.95
CA PRO A 58 26.82 -2.84 5.70
C PRO A 58 25.48 -2.36 5.12
N GLY A 59 24.67 -3.29 4.60
CA GLY A 59 23.45 -2.99 3.85
C GLY A 59 23.75 -2.49 2.44
N ILE A 60 22.71 -2.49 1.61
CA ILE A 60 22.74 -1.96 0.25
C ILE A 60 21.98 -0.64 0.25
N PRO A 61 22.54 0.45 -0.32
CA PRO A 61 21.81 1.70 -0.44
C PRO A 61 20.47 1.50 -1.18
N LEU A 62 19.37 2.01 -0.61
CA LEU A 62 18.02 1.82 -1.19
C LEU A 62 17.92 2.32 -2.64
N SER A 63 18.67 3.36 -3.01
CA SER A 63 18.76 3.87 -4.38
C SER A 63 19.34 2.84 -5.37
N GLN A 64 20.20 1.93 -4.90
CA GLN A 64 20.73 0.83 -5.71
C GLN A 64 19.74 -0.33 -5.79
N CYS A 65 18.97 -0.60 -4.72
CA CYS A 65 17.91 -1.60 -4.73
C CYS A 65 16.73 -1.20 -5.63
N PHE A 66 16.38 0.10 -5.64
CA PHE A 66 15.21 0.63 -6.31
C PHE A 66 15.61 1.72 -7.31
N SER A 67 16.27 1.32 -8.40
CA SER A 67 16.80 2.24 -9.41
C SER A 67 15.75 3.11 -10.11
N ALA A 68 14.48 2.69 -10.08
CA ALA A 68 13.35 3.46 -10.62
C ALA A 68 12.67 4.38 -9.59
N ALA A 69 13.10 4.36 -8.32
CA ALA A 69 12.52 5.18 -7.27
C ALA A 69 13.09 6.60 -7.31
N THR A 70 12.21 7.59 -7.13
CA THR A 70 12.56 8.99 -6.90
C THR A 70 13.03 9.20 -5.46
N ASP A 71 13.73 10.31 -5.21
CA ASP A 71 14.28 10.60 -3.87
C ASP A 71 13.20 10.70 -2.78
N ASP A 72 12.04 11.28 -3.10
CA ASP A 72 10.90 11.36 -2.18
C ASP A 72 10.27 10.00 -1.86
N LEU A 73 10.26 9.07 -2.82
CA LEU A 73 9.86 7.69 -2.61
C LEU A 73 10.89 6.93 -1.76
N LEU A 74 12.19 7.14 -2.01
CA LEU A 74 13.25 6.55 -1.19
C LEU A 74 13.19 7.04 0.26
N GLU A 75 12.86 8.31 0.49
CA GLU A 75 12.62 8.87 1.82
C GLU A 75 11.46 8.15 2.53
N LEU A 76 10.33 7.98 1.83
CA LEU A 76 9.18 7.23 2.35
C LEU A 76 9.56 5.79 2.71
N ILE A 77 10.23 5.07 1.81
CA ILE A 77 10.67 3.68 2.03
C ILE A 77 11.61 3.61 3.24
N SER A 78 12.60 4.50 3.31
CA SER A 78 13.55 4.58 4.43
C SER A 78 12.82 4.77 5.76
N GLY A 79 11.84 5.66 5.82
CA GLY A 79 11.05 5.90 7.04
C GLY A 79 10.14 4.73 7.43
N LEU A 80 9.58 4.01 6.46
CA LEU A 80 8.74 2.82 6.69
C LEU A 80 9.56 1.61 7.18
N LEU A 81 10.81 1.48 6.73
CA LEU A 81 11.72 0.37 7.01
C LEU A 81 12.75 0.69 8.10
N ARG A 82 12.50 1.68 8.96
CA ARG A 82 13.36 1.92 10.14
C ARG A 82 13.29 0.74 11.11
N TYR A 83 14.45 0.31 11.61
CA TYR A 83 14.56 -0.76 12.60
C TYR A 83 13.84 -0.42 13.90
N ASN A 84 14.23 0.70 14.53
CA ASN A 84 13.61 1.14 15.76
C ASN A 84 12.11 1.44 15.54
N PRO A 85 11.19 0.67 16.14
CA PRO A 85 9.76 0.85 15.92
C PRO A 85 9.23 2.22 16.36
N VAL A 86 9.86 2.85 17.35
CA VAL A 86 9.49 4.19 17.85
C VAL A 86 9.85 5.27 16.84
N MET A 87 10.93 5.09 16.10
CA MET A 87 11.39 6.03 15.07
C MET A 87 10.75 5.78 13.70
N ARG A 88 10.03 4.66 13.53
CA ARG A 88 9.40 4.26 12.27
C ARG A 88 8.18 5.13 11.99
N LEU A 89 8.01 5.53 10.73
CA LEU A 89 6.89 6.39 10.33
C LEU A 89 5.54 5.74 10.69
N THR A 90 4.67 6.54 11.30
CA THR A 90 3.23 6.24 11.38
C THR A 90 2.56 6.50 10.03
N ALA A 91 1.34 5.97 9.84
CA ALA A 91 0.57 6.22 8.62
C ALA A 91 0.29 7.71 8.40
N SER A 92 -0.06 8.45 9.46
CA SER A 92 -0.32 9.88 9.39
C SER A 92 0.92 10.67 8.98
N GLN A 93 2.09 10.36 9.55
CA GLN A 93 3.35 11.01 9.17
C GLN A 93 3.74 10.67 7.72
N ALA A 94 3.58 9.42 7.31
CA ALA A 94 3.89 8.99 5.95
C ALA A 94 3.08 9.78 4.91
N LEU A 95 1.78 10.00 5.16
CA LEU A 95 0.90 10.76 4.26
C LEU A 95 1.24 12.25 4.16
N GLN A 96 2.04 12.80 5.08
CA GLN A 96 2.53 14.19 5.02
C GLN A 96 3.85 14.33 4.24
N LEU A 97 4.48 13.23 3.82
CA LEU A 97 5.73 13.29 3.07
C LEU A 97 5.54 13.80 1.64
N PRO A 98 6.60 14.40 1.04
CA PRO A 98 6.53 14.95 -0.31
C PRO A 98 6.04 13.95 -1.36
N PHE A 99 6.33 12.66 -1.21
CA PHE A 99 5.88 11.61 -2.13
C PHE A 99 4.36 11.63 -2.42
N PHE A 100 3.53 11.98 -1.44
CA PHE A 100 2.07 12.03 -1.63
C PHE A 100 1.54 13.41 -2.08
N ALA A 101 2.39 14.43 -2.10
CA ALA A 101 2.04 15.80 -2.49
C ALA A 101 2.67 16.22 -3.83
N ASN A 102 3.80 15.64 -4.19
CA ASN A 102 4.55 15.93 -5.40
C ASN A 102 3.88 15.37 -6.66
N PHE A 103 4.31 15.89 -7.80
CA PHE A 103 4.04 15.26 -9.08
C PHE A 103 4.95 14.03 -9.25
N PRO A 104 4.46 12.90 -9.79
CA PRO A 104 3.11 12.67 -10.34
C PRO A 104 2.04 12.36 -9.28
N PRO A 105 0.81 12.88 -9.43
CA PRO A 105 -0.29 12.53 -8.53
C PRO A 105 -0.70 11.06 -8.69
N PRO A 106 -1.39 10.47 -7.70
CA PRO A 106 -1.86 9.09 -7.79
C PRO A 106 -2.82 8.91 -8.97
N THR A 107 -2.65 7.82 -9.71
CA THR A 107 -3.54 7.44 -10.80
C THR A 107 -4.97 7.27 -10.29
N PRO A 108 -5.99 7.92 -10.90
CA PRO A 108 -7.38 7.73 -10.51
C PRO A 108 -7.79 6.25 -10.59
N SER A 109 -8.56 5.77 -9.61
CA SER A 109 -8.85 4.32 -9.46
C SER A 109 -9.44 3.66 -10.71
N LYS A 110 -10.22 4.41 -11.51
CA LYS A 110 -10.83 3.92 -12.76
C LYS A 110 -9.81 3.62 -13.88
N LYS A 111 -8.59 4.16 -13.76
CA LYS A 111 -7.50 3.99 -14.72
C LYS A 111 -6.45 2.98 -14.25
N LEU A 112 -6.59 2.40 -13.05
CA LEU A 112 -5.68 1.37 -12.58
C LEU A 112 -5.82 0.11 -13.44
N PRO A 113 -4.70 -0.54 -13.81
CA PRO A 113 -4.74 -1.78 -14.56
C PRO A 113 -5.41 -2.88 -13.73
N LEU A 114 -6.30 -3.63 -14.36
CA LEU A 114 -6.98 -4.77 -13.74
C LEU A 114 -6.41 -6.07 -14.31
N PRO A 115 -6.20 -7.11 -13.48
CA PRO A 115 -5.99 -8.46 -13.98
C PRO A 115 -7.14 -8.89 -14.90
N ALA A 116 -6.85 -9.70 -15.91
CA ALA A 116 -7.85 -10.16 -16.89
C ALA A 116 -9.06 -10.86 -16.23
N SER A 117 -8.83 -11.58 -15.14
CA SER A 117 -9.86 -12.21 -14.32
C SER A 117 -10.83 -11.19 -13.71
N CYS A 118 -10.32 -10.09 -13.15
CA CYS A 118 -11.12 -9.02 -12.53
C CYS A 118 -11.83 -8.14 -13.55
N ALA A 119 -11.18 -7.81 -14.68
CA ALA A 119 -11.81 -7.03 -15.75
C ALA A 119 -13.07 -7.72 -16.30
N SER A 120 -12.99 -9.04 -16.47
CA SER A 120 -14.10 -9.87 -16.92
C SER A 120 -15.27 -9.89 -15.92
N GLN A 121 -14.98 -9.90 -14.62
CA GLN A 121 -16.00 -9.83 -13.56
C GLN A 121 -16.66 -8.45 -13.49
N LEU A 122 -15.87 -7.38 -13.55
CA LEU A 122 -16.39 -6.01 -13.52
C LEU A 122 -17.30 -5.72 -14.73
N ALA A 123 -16.94 -6.22 -15.91
CA ALA A 123 -17.78 -6.11 -17.10
C ALA A 123 -19.14 -6.81 -16.90
N LYS A 124 -19.16 -8.02 -16.31
CA LYS A 124 -20.38 -8.76 -15.98
C LYS A 124 -21.23 -8.04 -14.95
N ASP A 125 -20.62 -7.47 -13.91
CA ASP A 125 -21.32 -6.72 -12.86
C ASP A 125 -21.93 -5.42 -13.38
N LEU A 126 -21.21 -4.71 -14.25
CA LEU A 126 -21.72 -3.51 -14.92
C LEU A 126 -22.88 -3.84 -15.86
N GLN A 127 -22.83 -4.97 -16.57
CA GLN A 127 -23.95 -5.46 -17.39
C GLN A 127 -25.16 -5.84 -16.51
N ARG A 128 -24.94 -6.51 -15.37
CA ARG A 128 -26.00 -6.88 -14.42
C ARG A 128 -26.67 -5.65 -13.79
N LYS A 129 -25.89 -4.62 -13.42
CA LYS A 129 -26.43 -3.35 -12.92
C LYS A 129 -27.27 -2.63 -13.97
N LYS A 130 -26.83 -2.58 -15.24
CA LYS A 130 -27.62 -2.00 -16.34
C LYS A 130 -28.92 -2.76 -16.60
N ALA A 131 -28.91 -4.09 -16.51
CA ALA A 131 -30.10 -4.92 -16.65
C ALA A 131 -31.09 -4.74 -15.48
N GLY A 132 -30.59 -4.54 -14.25
CA GLY A 132 -31.40 -4.25 -13.07
C GLY A 132 -32.09 -2.88 -13.12
N THR A 133 -31.41 -1.85 -13.62
CA THR A 133 -32.00 -0.51 -13.76
C THR A 133 -33.09 -0.46 -14.83
N LYS A 134 -32.97 -1.24 -15.92
CA LYS A 134 -34.01 -1.34 -16.96
C LYS A 134 -35.33 -1.93 -16.45
N ARG A 135 -35.32 -2.77 -15.41
CA ARG A 135 -36.55 -3.35 -14.83
C ARG A 135 -37.30 -2.42 -13.87
N LYS A 136 -36.73 -1.26 -13.52
CA LYS A 136 -37.35 -0.29 -12.58
C LYS A 136 -37.90 0.97 -13.27
N GLY A 137 -37.75 1.08 -14.59
CA GLY A 137 -38.26 2.17 -15.39
C GLY A 137 -39.28 1.68 -16.42
N ASP A 138 -40.33 1.03 -15.97
CA ASP A 138 -41.57 0.85 -16.74
C ASP A 138 -42.74 0.60 -15.78
N LYS A 139 -43.30 1.70 -15.25
CA LYS A 139 -44.67 1.76 -14.74
C LYS A 139 -45.22 3.08 -15.26
N ASP A 140 -45.74 3.02 -16.49
CA ASP A 140 -46.55 4.07 -17.11
C ASP A 140 -47.69 4.49 -16.16
N VAL A 141 -47.65 5.78 -15.82
CA VAL A 141 -48.71 6.78 -15.97
C VAL A 141 -50.13 6.22 -16.08
N ASP A 142 -50.87 6.27 -14.96
CA ASP A 142 -52.34 6.38 -15.01
C ASP A 142 -52.73 7.84 -14.73
N MET A 143 -53.32 8.47 -15.75
CA MET A 143 -53.87 9.82 -15.71
C MET A 143 -55.32 9.72 -15.24
N GLY A 144 -55.60 10.14 -14.01
CA GLY A 144 -56.99 10.36 -13.58
C GLY A 144 -57.15 10.72 -12.12
N GLY A 145 -57.38 12.02 -11.82
CA GLY A 145 -57.99 12.40 -10.53
C GLY A 145 -57.55 13.74 -9.94
N LEU A 146 -58.18 14.82 -10.43
CA LEU A 146 -58.59 16.04 -9.71
C LEU A 146 -57.71 16.59 -8.58
N ALA A 147 -57.09 17.74 -8.87
CA ALA A 147 -56.54 18.67 -7.91
C ALA A 147 -57.57 19.09 -6.85
N LYS A 148 -57.18 19.02 -5.56
CA LYS A 148 -57.75 19.88 -4.51
C LYS A 148 -56.62 20.49 -3.70
N ARG A 149 -56.56 21.82 -3.76
CA ARG A 149 -55.77 22.72 -2.92
C ARG A 149 -56.02 22.42 -1.44
N LEU A 150 -54.94 22.33 -0.66
CA LEU A 150 -54.97 22.55 0.77
C LEU A 150 -54.94 24.06 1.02
N VAL A 151 -56.00 24.57 1.66
CA VAL A 151 -56.01 25.85 2.35
C VAL A 151 -55.56 25.55 3.79
N PHE A 152 -54.71 26.42 4.34
CA PHE A 152 -54.17 26.34 5.70
C PHE A 152 -55.26 26.21 6.77
#